data_AF-A0A2T1EQD4-F1
#
_entry.id   AF-A0A2T1EQD4-F1
#
_cell.length_a   1.000
_cell.length_b   1.000
_cell.length_c   1.000
_cell.angle_alpha   90.00
_cell.angle_beta   90.00
_cell.angle_gamma   90.00
#
_symmetry.space_group_name_H-M   'P 1'
#
loop_
_entity.id
_entity.type
_entity.pdbx_description
1 polymer ?
#
loop_
_entity_poly.entity_id
_entity_poly.type
_entity_poly.pdbx_seq_one_letter_code
_entity_poly.pdbx_strand_id
1 'polypeptide(L)'
;MAFQVEITPIAEAQIDQAYRWYRERNPEFADRWFRGLMNAIATLQEKPQRCILAVEHEIFSEEVRQLLYGRAKNVYRVLFTIRDATVYALYVRHSNQAPLTLDDVEELEGGV
;
A
#
# COMPACT_ATOMS: atom_id res chain seq x y z
N MET A 1 -3.36 -18.39 12.87
CA MET A 1 -3.14 -18.53 11.42
C MET A 1 -2.53 -17.24 10.93
N ALA A 2 -1.48 -17.30 10.12
CA ALA A 2 -0.89 -16.11 9.48
C ALA A 2 -1.52 -15.94 8.10
N PHE A 3 -1.89 -14.71 7.75
CA PHE A 3 -2.32 -14.32 6.41
C PHE A 3 -1.12 -14.36 5.45
N GLN A 4 -1.37 -14.69 4.19
CA GLN A 4 -0.43 -14.44 3.10
C GLN A 4 -0.52 -12.96 2.70
N VAL A 5 0.59 -12.36 2.27
CA VAL A 5 0.58 -10.99 1.74
C VAL A 5 1.06 -11.03 0.30
N GLU A 6 0.25 -10.50 -0.59
CA GLU A 6 0.56 -10.33 -2.01
C GLU A 6 0.55 -8.85 -2.36
N ILE A 7 1.57 -8.41 -3.09
CA ILE A 7 1.69 -7.04 -3.57
C ILE A 7 1.27 -7.07 -5.03
N THR A 8 0.25 -6.28 -5.39
CA THR A 8 -0.19 -6.21 -6.79
C THR A 8 0.89 -5.56 -7.65
N PRO A 9 0.91 -5.81 -8.97
CA PRO A 9 1.84 -5.14 -9.87
C PRO A 9 1.77 -3.61 -9.80
N ILE A 10 0.57 -3.07 -9.55
CA ILE A 10 0.36 -1.62 -9.40
C ILE A 10 1.03 -1.11 -8.12
N ALA A 11 0.81 -1.78 -6.98
CA ALA A 11 1.49 -1.42 -5.75
C ALA A 11 3.01 -1.56 -5.86
N GLU A 12 3.51 -2.61 -6.52
CA GLU A 12 4.93 -2.82 -6.77
C GLU A 12 5.54 -1.68 -7.60
N ALA A 13 4.89 -1.30 -8.70
CA ALA A 13 5.32 -0.17 -9.54
C ALA A 13 5.35 1.16 -8.76
N GLN A 14 4.38 1.39 -7.89
CA GLN A 14 4.33 2.58 -7.03
C GLN A 14 5.46 2.59 -5.98
N ILE A 15 5.76 1.45 -5.37
CA ILE A 15 6.88 1.29 -4.44
C ILE A 15 8.21 1.56 -5.16
N ASP A 16 8.42 0.97 -6.34
CA ASP A 16 9.63 1.15 -7.13
C ASP A 16 9.80 2.60 -7.59
N GLN A 17 8.74 3.26 -8.05
CA GLN A 17 8.76 4.68 -8.40
C GLN A 17 9.18 5.55 -7.21
N ALA A 18 8.59 5.34 -6.03
CA ALA A 18 8.95 6.06 -4.82
C ALA A 18 10.40 5.79 -4.38
N TYR A 19 10.84 4.53 -4.44
CA TYR A 19 12.21 4.14 -4.12
C TYR A 19 13.22 4.83 -5.02
N ARG A 20 13.00 4.83 -6.34
CA ARG A 20 13.87 5.51 -7.33
C ARG A 20 13.96 7.00 -7.05
N TRP A 21 12.83 7.65 -6.77
CA TRP A 21 12.80 9.08 -6.43
C TRP A 21 13.65 9.42 -5.19
N TYR A 22 13.57 8.59 -4.15
CA TYR A 22 14.42 8.76 -2.97
C TYR A 22 15.88 8.45 -3.27
N ARG A 23 16.16 7.40 -4.05
CA ARG A 23 17.52 6.93 -4.31
C ARG A 23 18.36 7.94 -5.09
N GLU A 24 17.75 8.70 -6.00
CA GLU A 24 18.41 9.82 -6.69
C GLU A 24 18.90 10.92 -5.75
N ARG A 25 18.24 11.09 -4.59
CA ARG A 25 18.51 12.18 -3.65
C ARG A 25 19.33 11.73 -2.45
N ASN A 26 19.02 10.56 -1.92
CA ASN A 26 19.64 9.97 -0.76
C ASN A 26 19.48 8.42 -0.79
N PRO A 27 20.47 7.70 -1.33
CA PRO A 27 20.43 6.23 -1.43
C PRO A 27 20.26 5.52 -0.07
N GLU A 28 20.96 5.96 0.98
CA GLU A 28 20.86 5.35 2.31
C GLU A 28 19.46 5.51 2.91
N PHE A 29 18.84 6.67 2.70
CA PHE A 29 17.45 6.89 3.09
C PHE A 29 16.50 5.99 2.29
N ALA A 30 16.69 5.88 0.97
CA ALA A 30 15.86 5.05 0.11
C ALA A 30 15.86 3.58 0.58
N ASP A 31 17.03 3.02 0.88
CA ASP A 31 17.16 1.64 1.36
C ASP A 31 16.48 1.43 2.71
N ARG A 32 16.63 2.38 3.65
CA ARG A 32 15.96 2.33 4.95
C ARG A 32 14.45 2.45 4.81
N TRP A 33 13.98 3.35 3.96
CA TRP A 33 12.56 3.55 3.67
C TRP A 33 11.94 2.29 3.05
N PHE A 34 12.58 1.70 2.04
CA PHE A 34 12.10 0.49 1.38
C PHE A 34 12.02 -0.69 2.35
N ARG A 35 13.10 -0.97 3.09
CA ARG A 35 13.10 -2.03 4.10
C ARG A 35 12.04 -1.81 5.17
N GLY A 36 11.87 -0.58 5.64
CA GLY A 36 10.87 -0.25 6.64
C GLY A 36 9.44 -0.41 6.11
N LEU A 37 9.17 -0.03 4.87
CA LEU A 37 7.88 -0.22 4.22
C LEU A 37 7.55 -1.71 4.08
N MET A 38 8.49 -2.50 3.56
CA MET A 38 8.31 -3.95 3.40
C MET A 38 8.09 -4.65 4.74
N ASN A 39 8.82 -4.26 5.79
CA ASN A 39 8.60 -4.76 7.14
C ASN A 39 7.21 -4.37 7.68
N ALA A 40 6.74 -3.16 7.39
CA ALA A 40 5.40 -2.72 7.80
C ALA A 40 4.32 -3.55 7.10
N ILE A 41 4.46 -3.79 5.80
CA ILE A 41 3.58 -4.65 5.00
C ILE A 41 3.60 -6.09 5.54
N ALA A 42 4.76 -6.63 5.89
CA ALA A 42 4.88 -7.97 6.47
C ALA A 42 4.09 -8.12 7.79
N THR A 43 3.92 -7.04 8.58
CA THR A 43 3.08 -7.11 9.80
C THR A 43 1.61 -7.42 9.53
N LEU A 44 1.15 -7.25 8.29
CA LEU A 44 -0.21 -7.62 7.87
C LEU A 44 -0.42 -9.13 7.84
N GLN A 45 0.65 -9.94 7.82
CA GLN A 45 0.54 -11.40 7.93
C GLN A 45 -0.05 -11.83 9.28
N GLU A 46 0.19 -11.08 10.36
CA GLU A 46 -0.29 -11.49 11.69
C GLU A 46 -1.67 -10.95 12.02
N LYS A 47 -1.89 -9.65 11.78
CA LYS A 47 -3.10 -8.92 12.23
C LYS A 47 -3.51 -7.84 11.23
N PRO A 48 -3.95 -8.18 10.02
CA PRO A 48 -4.32 -7.18 9.01
C PRO A 48 -5.60 -6.42 9.40
N GLN A 49 -6.52 -7.06 10.12
CA GLN A 49 -7.77 -6.47 10.59
C GLN A 49 -7.58 -5.37 11.66
N ARG A 50 -6.37 -5.15 12.19
CA ARG A 50 -6.07 -4.05 13.11
C ARG A 50 -6.11 -2.68 12.42
N CYS A 51 -5.98 -2.66 11.10
CA CYS A 51 -5.93 -1.46 10.29
C CYS A 51 -7.34 -0.89 10.08
N ILE A 52 -7.45 0.43 10.14
CA ILE A 52 -8.71 1.13 9.90
C ILE A 52 -9.11 1.05 8.41
N LEU A 53 -10.39 1.27 8.13
CA LEU A 53 -10.86 1.43 6.76
C LEU A 53 -10.17 2.63 6.08
N ALA A 54 -9.94 2.48 4.78
CA ALA A 54 -9.50 3.57 3.94
C ALA A 54 -10.65 4.58 3.72
N VAL A 55 -10.32 5.84 3.48
CA VAL A 55 -11.33 6.85 3.08
C VAL A 55 -11.95 6.45 1.74
N GLU A 56 -11.14 5.84 0.89
CA GLU A 56 -11.51 5.34 -0.43
C GLU A 56 -12.35 4.06 -0.36
N HIS A 57 -12.62 3.49 0.82
CA HIS A 57 -13.40 2.25 0.91
C HIS A 57 -14.76 2.32 0.19
N GLU A 58 -15.43 3.48 0.21
CA GLU A 58 -16.74 3.65 -0.44
C GLU A 58 -16.72 3.55 -1.97
N ILE A 59 -15.53 3.70 -2.60
CA ILE A 59 -15.39 3.58 -4.07
C ILE A 59 -14.90 2.19 -4.50
N PHE A 60 -14.60 1.30 -3.57
CA PHE A 60 -14.27 -0.10 -3.87
C PHE A 60 -15.49 -1.00 -3.69
N SER A 61 -15.56 -2.06 -4.49
CA SER A 61 -16.57 -3.13 -4.39
C SER A 61 -16.37 -4.01 -3.14
N GLU A 62 -15.21 -3.91 -2.49
CA GLU A 62 -14.81 -4.70 -1.33
C GLU A 62 -14.29 -3.86 -0.17
N GLU A 63 -14.11 -4.50 0.99
CA GLU A 63 -13.54 -3.85 2.17
C GLU A 63 -12.08 -3.48 1.92
N VAL A 64 -11.77 -2.18 1.91
CA VAL A 64 -10.41 -1.66 1.76
C VAL A 64 -9.97 -0.98 3.04
N ARG A 65 -8.83 -1.46 3.55
CA ARG A 65 -8.16 -0.97 4.75
C ARG A 65 -6.88 -0.25 4.38
N GLN A 66 -6.36 0.52 5.33
CA GLN A 66 -5.11 1.24 5.15
C GLN A 66 -4.11 1.01 6.27
N LEU A 67 -2.85 0.81 5.89
CA LEU A 67 -1.69 0.86 6.78
C LEU A 67 -0.92 2.15 6.52
N LEU A 68 -0.70 2.94 7.58
CA LEU A 68 0.11 4.14 7.51
C LEU A 68 1.57 3.81 7.84
N TYR A 69 2.48 4.19 6.96
CA TYR A 69 3.93 4.01 7.14
C TYR A 69 4.67 5.33 6.98
N GLY A 70 5.64 5.61 7.85
CA GLY A 70 6.44 6.84 7.79
C GLY A 70 6.08 7.85 8.88
N ARG A 71 6.59 9.09 8.74
CA ARG A 71 6.45 10.13 9.76
C ARG A 71 6.28 11.52 9.13
N ALA A 72 5.52 12.37 9.81
CA ALA A 72 5.29 13.77 9.44
C ALA A 72 4.90 13.94 7.96
N LYS A 73 5.77 14.55 7.15
CA LYS A 73 5.50 14.85 5.74
C LYS A 73 5.73 13.68 4.78
N ASN A 74 6.34 12.58 5.24
CA ASN A 74 6.69 11.42 4.43
C ASN A 74 5.86 10.21 4.87
N VAL A 75 4.54 10.36 4.92
CA VAL A 75 3.64 9.25 5.24
C VAL A 75 3.18 8.62 3.94
N TYR A 76 3.26 7.29 3.88
CA TYR A 76 2.69 6.46 2.84
C TYR A 76 1.50 5.69 3.38
N ARG A 77 0.50 5.52 2.53
CA ARG A 77 -0.72 4.76 2.76
C ARG A 77 -0.63 3.52 1.89
N VAL A 78 -0.54 2.35 2.53
CA VAL A 78 -0.71 1.07 1.85
C VAL A 78 -2.19 0.73 1.92
N LEU A 79 -2.87 0.80 0.78
CA LEU A 79 -4.26 0.40 0.64
C LEU A 79 -4.30 -1.08 0.33
N PHE A 80 -5.10 -1.83 1.08
CA PHE A 80 -5.17 -3.27 0.93
C PHE A 80 -6.56 -3.81 1.22
N THR A 81 -6.85 -4.97 0.63
CA THR A 81 -8.04 -5.76 0.96
C THR A 81 -7.63 -7.12 1.52
N ILE A 82 -8.57 -7.83 2.13
CA ILE A 82 -8.40 -9.16 2.67
C ILE A 82 -9.40 -10.07 1.95
N ARG A 83 -8.90 -11.02 1.16
CA ARG A 83 -9.72 -12.07 0.53
C ARG A 83 -9.29 -13.41 1.12
N ASP A 84 -10.21 -14.10 1.77
CA ASP A 84 -9.95 -15.30 2.56
C ASP A 84 -8.82 -15.11 3.59
N ALA A 85 -7.67 -15.72 3.35
CA ALA A 85 -6.46 -15.64 4.17
C ALA A 85 -5.33 -14.86 3.48
N THR A 86 -5.62 -14.12 2.41
CA THR A 86 -4.63 -13.34 1.66
C THR A 86 -4.94 -11.85 1.75
N VAL A 87 -3.92 -11.08 2.11
CA VAL A 87 -3.90 -9.63 2.10
C VAL A 87 -3.33 -9.19 0.76
N TYR A 88 -4.13 -8.48 -0.03
CA TYR A 88 -3.69 -7.91 -1.30
C TYR A 88 -3.38 -6.43 -1.10
N ALA A 89 -2.11 -6.05 -1.15
CA ALA A 89 -1.69 -4.66 -1.18
C ALA A 89 -1.98 -4.10 -2.58
N LEU A 90 -3.06 -3.33 -2.70
CA LEU A 90 -3.61 -2.81 -3.96
C LEU A 90 -2.82 -1.60 -4.45
N TYR A 91 -2.50 -0.68 -3.55
CA TYR A 91 -1.79 0.56 -3.86
C TYR A 91 -0.89 0.99 -2.70
N VAL A 92 0.19 1.70 -3.03
CA VAL A 92 1.07 2.38 -2.08
C VAL A 92 1.19 3.85 -2.50
N ARG A 93 0.51 4.73 -1.76
CA ARG A 93 0.39 6.15 -2.12
C ARG A 93 1.01 7.05 -1.07
N HIS A 94 1.63 8.14 -1.51
CA HIS A 94 2.07 9.18 -0.58
C HIS A 94 0.84 9.92 -0.03
N SER A 95 0.83 10.29 1.26
CA SER A 95 -0.33 10.92 1.91
C SER A 95 -0.70 12.28 1.32
N ASN A 96 0.22 12.94 0.63
CA ASN A 96 -0.01 14.21 -0.07
C ASN A 96 -0.48 14.02 -1.53
N GLN A 97 -0.56 12.79 -2.04
CA GLN A 97 -1.21 12.53 -3.31
C GLN A 97 -2.73 12.65 -3.14
N ALA A 98 -3.43 13.03 -4.20
CA ALA A 98 -4.88 13.02 -4.21
C ALA A 98 -5.42 11.60 -3.89
N PRO A 99 -6.57 11.49 -3.21
CA PRO A 99 -7.29 10.23 -3.05
C PRO A 99 -7.52 9.56 -4.41
N LEU A 100 -7.70 8.23 -4.40
CA LEU A 100 -8.11 7.50 -5.60
C LEU A 100 -9.50 7.96 -6.04
N THR A 101 -9.72 7.94 -7.34
CA THR A 101 -11.00 8.16 -8.01
C THR A 101 -11.54 6.82 -8.52
N LEU A 102 -12.81 6.79 -8.96
CA LEU A 102 -13.42 5.61 -9.55
C LEU A 102 -12.63 5.12 -10.78
N ASP A 103 -12.20 6.04 -11.64
CA ASP A 103 -11.39 5.73 -12.83
C ASP A 103 -10.09 5.00 -12.46
N ASP A 104 -9.44 5.40 -11.35
CA ASP A 104 -8.21 4.73 -10.88
C ASP A 104 -8.48 3.28 -10.42
N VAL A 105 -9.68 3.00 -9.91
CA VAL A 105 -10.09 1.67 -9.40
C VAL A 105 -10.49 0.74 -10.55
N GLU A 106 -11.13 1.27 -11.60
CA GLU A 106 -11.51 0.49 -12.78
C GLU A 106 -10.29 -0.10 -13.51
N GLU A 107 -9.14 0.59 -13.50
CA GLU A 107 -7.87 0.07 -14.04
C GLU A 107 -7.34 -1.17 -13.28
N LEU A 108 -7.70 -1.34 -12.00
CA LEU A 108 -7.36 -2.55 -11.23
C LEU A 108 -8.27 -3.74 -11.59
N GLU A 109 -9.57 -3.51 -11.72
CA GLU A 109 -10.54 -4.60 -11.96
C GLU A 109 -10.43 -5.17 -13.39
N GLY A 110 -9.92 -4.40 -14.34
CA GLY A 110 -9.67 -4.85 -15.72
C GLY A 110 -8.39 -5.66 -15.93
N GLY A 111 -7.58 -5.87 -14.89
CA GLY A 111 -6.23 -6.44 -14.97
C GLY A 111 -6.04 -7.86 -14.39
N VAL A 112 -7.12 -8.62 -14.18
CA VAL A 112 -7.07 -10.03 -13.71
C VAL A 112 -7.34 -11.01 -14.84
#